data_AF-A0A1M4Z0V4-F1
#
_entry.id   AF-A0A1M4Z0V4-F1
#
_cell.length_a   1.000
_cell.length_b   1.000
_cell.length_c   1.000
_cell.angle_alpha   90.00
_cell.angle_beta   90.00
_cell.angle_gamma   90.00
#
_symmetry.space_group_name_H-M   'P 1'
#
loop_
_entity.id
_entity.type
_entity.pdbx_description
1 polymer ?
#
loop_
_entity_poly.entity_id
_entity_poly.type
_entity_poly.pdbx_seq_one_letter_code
_entity_poly.pdbx_strand_id
1 'polypeptide(L)'
;MALTLEDISRIAHLARLELSPSDSEKMLSQINGFFGIVEKMEAIDTDGVEPLFHPVSAIEDITLRLRDDIASEPSNRSGNMQNAPAAEEGLFLVPKVIE
;
A
#
# COMPACT_ATOMS: atom_id res chain seq x y z
N MET A 1 10.23 15.06 13.42
CA MET A 1 9.45 14.91 14.70
C MET A 1 9.40 13.43 15.05
N ALA A 2 9.65 13.06 16.31
CA ALA A 2 9.66 11.64 16.69
C ALA A 2 8.23 11.09 16.85
N LEU A 3 7.99 9.91 16.28
CA LEU A 3 6.74 9.17 16.47
C LEU A 3 6.68 8.53 17.86
N THR A 4 5.46 8.21 18.29
CA THR A 4 5.15 7.51 19.55
C THR A 4 4.69 6.07 19.30
N LEU A 5 4.58 5.25 20.36
CA LEU A 5 3.99 3.90 20.24
C LEU A 5 2.53 3.92 19.78
N GLU A 6 1.78 4.97 20.14
CA GLU A 6 0.39 5.14 19.68
C GLU A 6 0.34 5.36 18.16
N ASP A 7 1.27 6.15 17.62
CA ASP A 7 1.40 6.32 16.16
C ASP A 7 1.73 5.01 15.46
N ILE A 8 2.63 4.20 16.02
CA ILE A 8 2.97 2.88 15.48
C ILE A 8 1.74 1.96 15.48
N SER A 9 0.98 1.93 16.57
CA SER A 9 -0.26 1.15 16.67
C SER A 9 -1.28 1.59 15.62
N ARG A 10 -1.46 2.91 15.44
CA ARG A 10 -2.35 3.48 14.42
C ARG A 10 -1.92 3.12 13.01
N ILE A 11 -0.63 3.21 12.70
CA ILE A 11 -0.07 2.85 11.39
C ILE A 11 -0.25 1.35 11.13
N ALA A 12 0.04 0.50 12.12
CA ALA A 12 -0.16 -0.95 12.03
C ALA A 12 -1.63 -1.30 11.75
N HIS A 13 -2.57 -0.63 12.43
CA HIS A 13 -4.00 -0.82 12.21
C HIS A 13 -4.42 -0.44 10.78
N LEU A 14 -3.93 0.68 10.25
CA LEU A 14 -4.17 1.13 8.88
C LEU A 14 -3.60 0.16 7.85
N ALA A 15 -2.43 -0.42 8.14
CA ALA A 15 -1.77 -1.42 7.30
C ALA A 15 -2.32 -2.85 7.48
N ARG A 16 -3.29 -3.07 8.38
CA ARG A 16 -3.81 -4.39 8.74
C ARG A 16 -2.72 -5.36 9.24
N LEU A 17 -1.77 -4.84 10.00
CA LEU A 17 -0.70 -5.61 10.64
C LEU A 17 -0.98 -5.72 12.13
N GLU A 18 -0.91 -6.94 12.65
CA GLU A 18 -0.88 -7.20 14.08
C GLU A 18 0.57 -7.21 14.56
N LEU A 19 0.89 -6.42 15.58
CA LEU A 19 2.24 -6.33 16.14
C LEU A 19 2.22 -6.76 17.60
N SER A 20 3.18 -7.60 17.98
CA SER A 20 3.44 -7.85 19.40
C SER A 20 3.98 -6.57 20.07
N PRO A 21 3.92 -6.46 21.42
CA PRO A 21 4.52 -5.34 22.12
C PRO A 21 6.01 -5.16 21.80
N SER A 22 6.76 -6.27 21.70
CA SER A 22 8.19 -6.24 21.39
C SER A 22 8.48 -5.82 19.94
N ASP A 23 7.61 -6.18 19.00
CA ASP A 23 7.75 -5.74 17.61
C ASP A 23 7.35 -4.27 17.45
N SER A 24 6.40 -3.79 18.24
CA SER A 24 6.00 -2.39 18.27
C SER A 24 7.14 -1.48 18.74
N GLU A 25 7.87 -1.88 19.79
CA GLU A 25 9.05 -1.15 20.27
C GLU A 25 10.20 -1.15 19.24
N LYS A 26 10.45 -2.30 18.59
CA LYS A 26 11.45 -2.39 17.52
C LYS A 26 11.06 -1.49 16.34
N MET A 27 9.80 -1.55 15.91
CA MET A 27 9.28 -0.75 14.80
C MET A 27 9.38 0.74 15.09
N LEU A 28 9.08 1.17 16.33
CA LEU A 28 9.24 2.55 16.76
C LEU A 28 10.68 3.04 16.54
N SER A 29 11.66 2.26 17.00
CA SER A 29 13.08 2.60 16.84
C SER A 29 13.49 2.66 15.37
N GLN A 30 13.07 1.67 14.58
CA GLN A 30 13.39 1.59 13.15
C GLN A 30 12.78 2.74 12.34
N ILE A 31 11.49 3.05 12.55
CA ILE A 31 10.81 4.12 11.83
C ILE A 31 11.36 5.49 12.23
N ASN A 32 11.60 5.75 13.52
CA ASN A 32 12.23 7.00 13.93
C ASN A 32 13.66 7.14 13.36
N GLY A 33 14.42 6.05 13.28
CA GLY A 33 15.71 6.04 12.59
C GLY A 33 15.60 6.35 11.09
N PHE A 34 14.59 5.79 10.42
CA PHE A 34 14.29 6.08 9.01
C PHE A 34 13.92 7.56 8.80
N PHE A 35 13.09 8.15 9.66
CA PHE A 35 12.76 9.57 9.57
C PHE A 35 13.99 10.47 9.72
N GLY A 36 15.00 10.07 10.50
CA GLY A 36 16.28 10.79 10.54
C GLY A 36 17.03 10.80 9.19
N ILE A 37 16.75 9.86 8.28
CA ILE A 37 17.26 9.90 6.90
C ILE A 37 16.39 10.83 6.05
N VAL A 38 15.07 10.74 6.17
CA VAL A 38 14.11 11.56 5.42
C VAL A 38 14.28 13.05 5.75
N GLU A 39 14.52 13.41 7.01
CA GLU A 39 14.77 14.79 7.45
C GLU A 39 15.96 15.43 6.73
N LYS A 40 16.93 14.64 6.22
CA LYS A 40 18.03 15.18 5.40
C LYS A 40 17.56 15.69 4.03
N MET A 41 16.43 15.18 3.53
CA MET A 41 15.85 15.62 2.27
C MET A 41 15.18 17.00 2.40
N GLU A 42 14.75 17.40 3.61
CA GLU A 42 14.16 18.72 3.87
C GLU A 42 15.15 19.88 3.66
N ALA A 43 16.46 19.60 3.62
CA ALA A 43 17.49 20.59 3.33
C ALA A 43 17.46 21.10 1.88
N ILE A 44 16.72 20.42 1.00
CA ILE A 44 16.61 20.78 -0.43
C ILE A 44 15.34 21.61 -0.61
N ASP A 45 15.51 22.83 -1.12
CA ASP A 45 14.39 23.67 -1.52
C ASP A 45 13.74 23.12 -2.78
N THR A 46 12.45 22.80 -2.69
CA THR A 46 11.63 22.32 -3.80
C THR A 46 10.52 23.31 -4.17
N ASP A 47 10.62 24.57 -3.75
CA ASP A 47 9.64 25.59 -4.14
C ASP A 47 9.65 25.79 -5.68
N GLY A 48 8.44 25.79 -6.26
CA GLY A 48 8.25 25.83 -7.70
C GLY A 48 8.69 24.56 -8.47
N VAL A 49 9.07 23.48 -7.79
CA VAL A 49 9.40 22.19 -8.44
C VAL A 49 8.15 21.31 -8.50
N GLU A 50 7.69 21.03 -9.71
CA GLU A 50 6.56 20.12 -9.94
C GLU A 50 6.93 18.66 -9.59
N PRO A 51 6.07 17.92 -8.86
CA PRO A 51 6.29 16.51 -8.56
C PRO A 51 6.34 15.64 -9.83
N LEU A 52 7.25 14.65 -9.84
CA LEU A 52 7.37 13.70 -10.94
C LEU A 52 6.59 12.41 -10.65
N PHE A 53 5.38 12.29 -11.22
CA PHE A 53 4.52 11.12 -11.00
C PHE A 53 4.97 9.88 -11.79
N HIS A 54 5.44 10.07 -13.02
CA HIS A 54 5.79 8.98 -13.95
C HIS A 54 7.15 9.33 -14.56
N PRO A 55 8.17 8.46 -14.56
CA PRO A 55 9.49 8.82 -15.08
C PRO A 55 9.48 9.32 -16.54
N VAL A 56 8.54 8.79 -17.34
CA VAL A 56 8.36 9.14 -18.75
C VAL A 56 7.81 10.57 -18.93
N SER A 57 7.11 11.13 -17.93
CA SER A 57 6.59 12.51 -18.01
C SER A 57 7.68 13.58 -17.98
N ALA A 58 8.95 13.18 -17.73
CA ALA A 58 10.09 14.08 -17.85
C ALA A 58 10.52 14.31 -19.32
N ILE A 59 10.09 13.46 -20.26
CA ILE A 59 10.51 13.49 -21.67
C ILE A 59 9.36 13.57 -22.66
N GLU A 60 8.14 13.20 -22.27
CA GLU A 60 6.95 13.29 -23.11
C GLU A 60 5.68 13.51 -22.29
N ASP A 61 4.67 14.14 -22.90
CA ASP A 61 3.35 14.31 -22.27
C ASP A 61 2.65 12.96 -22.14
N ILE A 62 2.19 12.65 -20.93
CA ILE A 62 1.44 11.43 -20.67
C ILE A 62 -0.05 11.67 -20.92
N THR A 63 -0.60 10.91 -21.86
CA THR A 63 -2.03 10.88 -22.13
C THR A 63 -2.71 9.72 -21.40
N LEU A 64 -3.94 9.92 -20.96
CA LEU A 64 -4.73 8.86 -20.34
C LEU A 64 -5.08 7.79 -21.38
N ARG A 65 -4.68 6.55 -21.11
CA ARG A 65 -4.98 5.43 -22.01
C ARG A 65 -6.41 4.95 -21.81
N LEU A 66 -7.21 5.06 -22.86
CA LEU A 66 -8.53 4.45 -22.90
C LEU A 66 -8.43 2.98 -23.30
N ARG A 67 -9.35 2.17 -22.79
CA ARG A 67 -9.56 0.78 -23.19
C ARG A 67 -10.91 0.70 -23.89
N ASP A 68 -10.98 -0.06 -24.98
CA ASP A 68 -12.24 -0.29 -25.68
C ASP A 68 -13.26 -1.00 -24.78
N ASP A 69 -14.54 -0.64 -24.91
CA ASP A 69 -15.64 -1.27 -24.19
C ASP A 69 -16.07 -2.59 -24.84
N ILE A 70 -15.15 -3.55 -24.84
CA ILE A 70 -15.34 -4.89 -25.41
C ILE A 70 -15.04 -5.93 -24.33
N ALA A 71 -15.94 -6.90 -24.19
CA ALA A 71 -15.73 -8.04 -23.31
C ALA A 71 -14.64 -8.96 -23.90
N SER A 72 -13.52 -9.12 -23.18
CA SER A 72 -12.37 -9.91 -23.62
C SER A 72 -12.25 -11.26 -22.91
N GLU A 73 -12.77 -11.39 -21.68
CA GLU A 73 -12.38 -12.52 -20.83
C GLU A 73 -13.37 -13.70 -20.83
N PRO A 74 -12.88 -14.93 -21.11
CA PRO A 74 -13.70 -16.13 -20.96
C PRO A 74 -13.88 -16.50 -19.48
N SER A 75 -14.92 -17.28 -19.19
CA SER A 75 -15.12 -17.83 -17.85
C SER A 75 -14.00 -18.80 -17.48
N ASN A 76 -13.22 -18.47 -16.45
CA ASN A 76 -12.17 -19.35 -15.89
C ASN A 76 -12.35 -19.51 -14.38
N ARG A 77 -13.57 -19.85 -13.94
CA ARG A 77 -13.87 -20.01 -12.50
C ARG A 77 -12.93 -20.97 -11.79
N SER A 78 -12.61 -22.10 -12.43
CA SER A 78 -11.67 -23.10 -11.86
C SER A 78 -10.28 -22.50 -11.62
N GLY A 79 -9.72 -21.81 -12.63
CA GLY A 79 -8.41 -21.15 -12.50
C GLY A 79 -8.40 -20.05 -11.44
N ASN A 80 -9.45 -19.23 -11.40
CA ASN A 80 -9.56 -18.13 -10.44
C ASN A 80 -9.63 -18.60 -8.98
N MET A 81 -10.06 -19.84 -8.74
CA MET A 81 -10.23 -20.41 -7.39
C MET A 81 -9.02 -21.20 -6.89
N GLN A 82 -8.00 -21.46 -7.73
CA GLN A 82 -6.87 -22.34 -7.37
C GLN A 82 -6.10 -21.90 -6.12
N ASN A 83 -6.03 -20.60 -5.85
CA ASN A 83 -5.33 -20.03 -4.71
C ASN A 83 -6.26 -19.58 -3.58
N ALA A 84 -7.56 -19.88 -3.66
CA ALA A 84 -8.50 -19.53 -2.60
C ALA A 84 -8.16 -20.32 -1.32
N PRO A 85 -7.89 -19.65 -0.18
CA PRO A 85 -7.62 -20.35 1.08
C PRO A 85 -8.81 -21.22 1.52
N ALA A 86 -10.02 -20.76 1.24
CA ALA A 86 -11.25 -21.51 1.42
C ALA A 86 -12.25 -21.09 0.33
N ALA A 87 -12.90 -22.08 -0.29
CA ALA A 87 -13.89 -21.85 -1.33
C ALA A 87 -15.01 -22.88 -1.23
N GLU A 88 -16.23 -22.47 -1.55
CA GLU A 88 -17.43 -23.31 -1.57
C GLU A 88 -18.36 -22.82 -2.67
N GLU A 89 -18.91 -23.75 -3.46
CA GLU A 89 -19.85 -23.46 -4.56
C GLU A 89 -19.38 -22.37 -5.57
N GLY A 90 -18.07 -22.17 -5.68
CA GLY A 90 -17.49 -21.14 -6.55
C GLY A 90 -17.44 -19.74 -5.92
N LEU A 91 -17.52 -19.64 -4.60
CA LEU A 91 -17.38 -18.43 -3.81
C LEU A 91 -16.12 -18.50 -2.93
N PHE A 92 -15.53 -17.34 -2.64
CA PHE A 92 -14.48 -17.22 -1.63
C PHE A 92 -15.11 -17.16 -0.25
N LEU A 93 -14.71 -18.05 0.65
CA LEU A 93 -15.19 -18.04 2.02
C LEU A 93 -14.35 -17.07 2.85
N VAL A 94 -15.02 -16.16 3.54
CA VAL A 94 -14.40 -15.18 4.46
C VAL A 94 -15.18 -15.15 5.78
N PRO A 95 -14.53 -14.81 6.91
CA PRO A 95 -15.23 -14.57 8.16
C PRO A 95 -16.30 -13.50 7.98
N LYS A 96 -17.49 -13.74 8.54
CA LYS A 96 -18.57 -12.75 8.53
C LYS A 96 -18.14 -11.54 9.36
N VAL A 97 -18.30 -10.34 8.81
CA VAL A 97 -18.15 -9.09 9.57
C VAL A 97 -19.35 -8.99 10.52
N ILE A 98 -19.09 -9.05 11.82
CA ILE A 98 -20.08 -8.90 12.90
C ILE A 98 -19.57 -7.75 13.78
N GLU A 99 -20.48 -6.83 14.14
CA GLU A 99 -20.23 -5.74 15.09
C GLU A 99 -20.31 -6.23 16.54
#